data_AF-X0WJK0-F1
#
_entry.id   AF-X0WJK0-F1
#
_cell.length_a   1.000
_cell.length_b   1.000
_cell.length_c   1.000
_cell.angle_alpha   90.00
_cell.angle_beta   90.00
_cell.angle_gamma   90.00
#
_symmetry.space_group_name_H-M   'P 1'
#
loop_
_entity.id
_entity.type
_entity.pdbx_description
1 polymer ?
#
loop_
_entity_poly.entity_id
_entity_poly.type
_entity_poly.pdbx_seq_one_letter_code
_entity_poly.pdbx_strand_id
1 'polypeptide(L)'
;RLAVAIGWSGQWEMRLRRDAMATSSLQGKFPLAPDEERELREHMEREFVCRADRSLHLEAGQQTTHFKLHPGERVRTPRILLVLWEGEHASCGHNQLRRLLLEHYVPKRNGEIVTPPVAEPAIPNGQELDACNEENQLEAITRMASIGTEAYWHDAAWFAGAFPFGVGNWTPKTEAYPNGMQALAAAAHERGMGFVLWFEPGRVVAGTETDREHPEWLMREDGGPNALFDIGNPEARAWLAGRLSKCISDW
;
A
#
# COMPACT_ATOMS: atom_id res chain seq x y z
N ARG A 1 -11.83 24.54 13.14
CA ARG A 1 -11.27 23.47 13.99
C ARG A 1 -10.53 22.48 13.07
N LEU A 2 -9.61 21.69 13.61
CA LEU A 2 -8.49 20.98 12.96
C LEU A 2 -8.74 20.41 11.55
N ALA A 3 -7.77 20.60 10.66
CA ALA A 3 -7.71 20.08 9.30
C ALA A 3 -7.14 18.65 9.26
N VAL A 4 -7.74 17.78 8.44
CA VAL A 4 -7.10 16.51 8.03
C VAL A 4 -6.60 16.69 6.60
N ALA A 5 -5.28 16.58 6.42
CA ALA A 5 -4.65 16.51 5.11
C ALA A 5 -4.30 15.05 4.83
N ILE A 6 -4.73 14.54 3.68
CA ILE A 6 -4.32 13.21 3.19
C ILE A 6 -3.56 13.43 1.90
N GLY A 7 -2.26 13.14 1.95
CA GLY A 7 -1.42 12.95 0.75
C GLY A 7 -1.65 11.55 0.21
N TRP A 8 -1.73 11.41 -1.12
CA TRP A 8 -1.81 10.12 -1.78
C TRP A 8 -0.43 9.72 -2.30
N SER A 9 0.06 8.54 -1.88
CA SER A 9 1.28 7.81 -2.29
C SER A 9 2.63 8.55 -2.19
N GLY A 10 3.62 7.94 -1.52
CA GLY A 10 5.00 8.45 -1.40
C GLY A 10 5.40 8.88 0.02
N GLN A 11 6.65 9.29 0.19
CA GLN A 11 7.14 9.95 1.42
C GLN A 11 6.62 11.40 1.42
N TRP A 12 5.65 11.70 2.28
CA TRP A 12 5.07 13.03 2.45
C TRP A 12 5.42 13.59 3.82
N GLU A 13 5.65 14.89 3.88
CA GLU A 13 5.77 15.61 5.13
C GLU A 13 4.74 16.74 5.16
N MET A 14 4.12 16.93 6.32
CA MET A 14 3.30 18.10 6.61
C MET A 14 3.95 18.87 7.74
N ARG A 15 4.33 20.12 7.47
CA ARG A 15 4.89 21.04 8.46
C ARG A 15 3.87 22.09 8.81
N LEU A 16 3.60 22.22 10.10
CA LEU A 16 2.82 23.31 10.66
C LEU A 16 3.79 24.30 11.30
N ARG A 17 3.85 25.51 10.79
CA ARG A 17 4.70 26.58 11.34
C ARG A 17 3.83 27.76 11.76
N ARG A 18 4.23 28.39 12.86
CA ARG A 18 3.70 29.67 13.30
C ARG A 18 4.81 30.69 13.10
N ASP A 19 4.56 31.75 12.34
CA ASP A 19 5.62 32.71 12.00
C ASP A 19 6.15 33.38 13.28
N ALA A 20 7.44 33.21 13.53
CA ALA A 20 8.15 33.90 14.60
C ALA A 20 9.01 34.99 13.96
N MET A 21 8.67 36.27 14.18
CA MET A 21 9.70 37.31 14.13
C MET A 21 10.44 37.34 15.46
N ALA A 22 11.78 37.42 15.34
CA ALA A 22 12.73 37.50 16.42
C ALA A 22 12.39 38.64 17.38
N THR A 23 12.37 38.36 18.68
CA THR A 23 13.03 39.17 19.72
C THR A 23 12.83 38.58 21.12
N SER A 24 13.94 38.62 21.87
CA SER A 24 14.14 38.54 23.32
C SER A 24 13.54 37.37 24.10
N SER A 25 14.45 36.51 24.54
CA SER A 25 14.32 35.59 25.67
C SER A 25 13.71 36.28 26.90
N LEU A 26 12.66 35.67 27.44
CA LEU A 26 12.30 35.79 28.86
C LEU A 26 12.11 34.37 29.39
N GLN A 27 13.18 33.87 30.02
CA GLN A 27 13.16 32.65 30.83
C GLN A 27 12.36 32.95 32.10
N GLY A 28 11.18 32.33 32.23
CA GLY A 28 10.51 32.13 33.51
C GLY A 28 10.81 30.72 33.99
N LYS A 29 11.62 30.57 35.03
CA LYS A 29 11.86 29.29 35.72
C LYS A 29 10.70 29.03 36.69
N PHE A 30 10.01 27.90 36.56
CA PHE A 30 9.29 27.28 37.67
C PHE A 30 10.01 25.98 38.03
N PRO A 31 10.35 25.73 39.31
CA PRO A 31 11.00 24.50 39.70
C PRO A 31 9.96 23.40 39.89
N LEU A 32 10.14 22.25 39.24
CA LEU A 32 9.46 21.01 39.57
C LEU A 32 10.51 19.93 39.85
N ALA A 33 10.16 19.02 40.76
CA ALA A 33 11.04 18.02 41.37
C ALA A 33 11.37 16.85 40.42
N PRO A 34 12.48 16.10 40.63
CA PRO A 34 13.17 15.39 39.56
C PRO A 34 12.61 14.04 39.07
N ASP A 35 11.44 13.57 39.49
CA ASP A 35 11.06 12.16 39.24
C ASP A 35 9.78 11.93 38.43
N GLU A 36 9.17 12.95 37.85
CA GLU A 36 7.98 12.81 36.98
C GLU A 36 8.20 13.31 35.53
N GLU A 37 9.45 13.52 35.11
CA GLU A 37 9.77 14.16 33.82
C GLU A 37 9.98 13.18 32.63
N ARG A 38 9.88 11.87 32.86
CA ARG A 38 10.27 10.86 31.84
C ARG A 38 9.12 10.13 31.15
N GLU A 39 7.94 10.01 31.76
CA GLU A 39 6.78 9.32 31.14
C GLU A 39 5.77 10.25 30.46
N LEU A 40 5.81 11.56 30.73
CA LEU A 40 4.90 12.55 30.11
C LEU A 40 5.43 13.17 28.80
N ARG A 41 6.65 12.82 28.34
CA ARG A 41 7.24 13.37 27.10
C ARG A 41 6.89 12.60 25.82
N GLU A 42 6.18 11.46 25.90
CA GLU A 42 5.80 10.66 24.73
C GLU A 42 4.31 10.76 24.33
N HIS A 43 3.51 11.58 25.01
CA HIS A 43 2.12 11.81 24.63
C HIS A 43 1.80 13.30 24.48
N MET A 44 1.71 13.73 23.21
CA MET A 44 0.70 14.69 22.72
C MET A 44 0.34 15.90 23.60
N GLU A 45 1.29 16.80 23.89
CA GLU A 45 0.96 18.19 24.21
C GLU A 45 1.80 19.14 23.36
N ARG A 46 1.26 19.55 22.22
CA ARG A 46 1.70 20.78 21.55
C ARG A 46 0.88 21.92 22.15
N GLU A 47 1.41 22.60 23.15
CA GLU A 47 0.86 23.87 23.60
C GLU A 47 0.98 24.91 22.47
N PHE A 48 -0.16 25.39 21.99
CA PHE A 48 -0.25 26.43 20.98
C PHE A 48 -0.44 27.79 21.66
N VAL A 49 0.63 28.54 21.88
CA VAL A 49 0.50 29.94 22.34
C VAL A 49 0.13 30.83 21.16
N CYS A 50 -0.90 31.68 21.29
CA CYS A 50 -1.41 32.62 20.28
C CYS A 50 -0.83 34.04 20.47
N ARG A 51 -0.63 34.79 19.38
CA ARG A 51 -0.14 36.18 19.27
C ARG A 51 -1.19 37.02 18.52
N ALA A 52 -1.08 38.34 18.62
CA ALA A 52 -2.10 39.31 18.23
C ALA A 52 -2.50 39.29 16.73
N ASP A 53 -1.71 38.69 15.84
CA ASP A 53 -2.07 38.35 14.47
C ASP A 53 -2.32 36.84 14.33
N ARG A 54 -3.58 36.46 14.13
CA ARG A 54 -4.03 35.05 14.23
C ARG A 54 -3.81 34.26 12.93
N SER A 55 -2.57 34.15 12.44
CA SER A 55 -2.25 33.33 11.26
C SER A 55 -1.69 31.94 11.60
N LEU A 56 -1.92 30.98 10.70
CA LEU A 56 -1.42 29.61 10.74
C LEU A 56 -0.85 29.26 9.36
N HIS A 57 0.39 28.76 9.30
CA HIS A 57 1.02 28.33 8.05
C HIS A 57 1.08 26.80 7.96
N LEU A 58 0.58 26.26 6.84
CA LEU A 58 0.57 24.83 6.53
C LEU A 58 1.35 24.59 5.23
N GLU A 59 2.38 23.76 5.31
CA GLU A 59 3.18 23.31 4.17
C GLU A 59 3.08 21.79 4.04
N ALA A 60 2.77 21.30 2.84
CA ALA A 60 2.73 19.87 2.52
C ALA A 60 3.20 19.64 1.08
N GLY A 61 4.01 18.60 0.87
CA GLY A 61 4.64 18.35 -0.42
C GLY A 61 5.47 17.07 -0.45
N GLN A 62 6.06 16.79 -1.62
CA GLN A 62 7.00 15.69 -1.82
C GLN A 62 8.41 16.15 -1.39
N GLN A 63 8.98 15.54 -0.36
CA GLN A 63 10.18 16.07 0.31
C GLN A 63 11.49 15.81 -0.46
N THR A 64 11.62 14.64 -1.08
CA THR A 64 12.87 14.15 -1.70
C THR A 64 12.85 14.23 -3.22
N THR A 65 11.86 14.90 -3.80
CA THR A 65 11.69 14.99 -5.25
C THR A 65 12.51 16.16 -5.82
N HIS A 66 13.40 15.83 -6.76
CA HIS A 66 14.16 16.79 -7.54
C HIS A 66 13.92 16.50 -9.03
N PHE A 67 13.64 17.52 -9.83
CA PHE A 67 13.51 17.39 -11.28
C PHE A 67 14.04 18.64 -11.98
N LYS A 68 14.46 18.45 -13.23
CA LYS A 68 14.80 19.52 -14.16
C LYS A 68 13.67 19.64 -15.18
N LEU A 69 13.23 20.86 -15.46
CA LEU A 69 12.28 21.14 -16.53
C LEU A 69 12.99 21.87 -17.67
N HIS A 70 12.85 21.34 -18.88
CA HIS A 70 13.27 22.01 -20.11
C HIS A 70 12.22 23.07 -20.54
N PRO A 71 12.59 24.04 -21.39
CA PRO A 71 11.65 25.04 -21.87
C PRO A 71 10.37 24.42 -22.46
N GLY A 72 9.21 24.80 -21.93
CA GLY A 72 7.91 24.29 -22.35
C GLY A 72 7.39 23.09 -21.57
N GLU A 73 8.23 22.41 -20.77
CA GLU A 73 7.80 21.31 -19.91
C GLU A 73 7.02 21.79 -18.69
N ARG A 74 6.15 20.93 -18.18
CA ARG A 74 5.33 21.18 -16.98
C ARG A 74 5.30 19.93 -16.13
N VAL A 75 5.29 20.14 -14.82
CA VAL A 75 5.08 19.08 -13.82
C VAL A 75 3.80 19.34 -13.06
N ARG A 76 3.09 18.26 -12.70
CA ARG A 76 1.92 18.32 -11.83
C ARG A 76 2.26 17.66 -10.51
N THR A 77 2.15 18.40 -9.41
CA THR A 77 2.28 17.83 -8.07
C THR A 77 1.06 16.95 -7.75
N PRO A 78 1.19 15.96 -6.85
CA PRO A 78 0.03 15.23 -6.38
C PRO A 78 -0.95 16.16 -5.66
N ARG A 79 -2.22 15.78 -5.64
CA ARG A 79 -3.29 16.58 -5.01
C ARG A 79 -3.24 16.39 -3.51
N ILE A 80 -3.46 17.47 -2.77
CA ILE A 80 -3.69 17.45 -1.33
C ILE A 80 -5.19 17.56 -1.11
N LEU A 81 -5.76 16.59 -0.38
CA LEU A 81 -7.14 16.68 0.07
C LEU A 81 -7.17 17.28 1.48
N LEU A 82 -7.81 18.45 1.60
CA LEU A 82 -8.05 19.12 2.88
C LEU A 82 -9.54 18.99 3.25
N VAL A 83 -9.83 18.28 4.34
CA VAL A 83 -11.20 18.20 4.87
C VAL A 83 -11.30 19.10 6.10
N LEU A 84 -12.11 20.15 5.99
CA LEU A 84 -12.46 21.03 7.10
C LEU A 84 -13.78 20.57 7.70
N TRP A 85 -13.80 20.53 9.03
CA TRP A 85 -14.96 20.08 9.78
C TRP A 85 -15.22 20.98 10.99
N GLU A 86 -16.51 21.14 11.31
CA GLU A 86 -17.00 21.82 12.52
C GLU A 86 -17.93 20.90 13.30
N GLY A 87 -17.65 20.74 14.59
CA GLY A 87 -18.47 19.98 15.52
C GLY A 87 -17.71 19.69 16.81
N GLU A 88 -18.31 18.85 17.66
CA GLU A 88 -17.76 18.50 18.96
C GLU A 88 -16.81 17.29 18.90
N HIS A 89 -17.08 16.31 18.02
CA HIS A 89 -16.32 15.06 17.94
C HIS A 89 -15.59 14.88 16.61
N ALA A 90 -14.31 14.49 16.66
CA ALA A 90 -13.49 14.20 15.47
C ALA A 90 -14.11 13.17 14.53
N SER A 91 -14.99 12.29 15.04
CA SER A 91 -15.77 11.33 14.26
C SER A 91 -16.61 11.98 13.16
N CYS A 92 -17.10 13.21 13.38
CA CYS A 92 -17.83 13.95 12.36
C CYS A 92 -16.92 14.32 11.16
N GLY A 93 -15.68 14.74 11.41
CA GLY A 93 -14.69 14.98 10.36
C GLY A 93 -14.28 13.69 9.64
N HIS A 94 -14.07 12.59 10.37
CA HIS A 94 -13.82 11.28 9.77
C HIS A 94 -14.97 10.82 8.88
N ASN A 95 -16.23 11.03 9.30
CA ASN A 95 -17.41 10.67 8.52
C ASN A 95 -17.54 11.53 7.26
N GLN A 96 -17.20 12.82 7.33
CA GLN A 96 -17.16 13.70 6.17
C GLN A 96 -16.11 13.22 5.15
N LEU A 97 -14.91 12.87 5.61
CA LEU A 97 -13.87 12.28 4.77
C LEU A 97 -14.34 10.96 4.13
N ARG A 98 -14.91 10.02 4.91
CA ARG A 98 -15.40 8.73 4.37
C ARG A 98 -16.45 8.93 3.30
N ARG A 99 -17.41 9.84 3.50
CA ARG A 99 -18.44 10.16 2.49
C ARG A 99 -17.82 10.69 1.21
N LEU A 100 -16.88 11.63 1.32
CA LEU A 100 -16.15 12.15 0.17
C LEU A 100 -15.40 11.03 -0.59
N LEU A 101 -14.71 10.14 0.15
CA LEU A 101 -13.99 9.02 -0.46
C LEU A 101 -14.95 8.07 -1.19
N LEU A 102 -16.04 7.64 -0.55
CA LEU A 102 -17.04 6.75 -1.14
C LEU A 102 -17.73 7.37 -2.37
N GLU A 103 -17.97 8.67 -2.35
CA GLU A 103 -18.67 9.36 -3.43
C GLU A 103 -17.78 9.59 -4.65
N HIS A 104 -16.51 9.99 -4.45
CA HIS A 104 -15.65 10.52 -5.51
C HIS A 104 -14.36 9.74 -5.80
N TYR A 105 -13.87 8.92 -4.86
CA TYR A 105 -12.54 8.31 -4.96
C TYR A 105 -12.56 6.79 -5.01
N VAL A 106 -13.53 6.15 -4.35
CA VAL A 106 -13.63 4.69 -4.36
C VAL A 106 -14.02 4.21 -5.76
N PRO A 107 -13.33 3.18 -6.30
CA PRO A 107 -13.66 2.61 -7.60
C PRO A 107 -15.11 2.16 -7.69
N LYS A 108 -15.74 2.47 -8.82
CA LYS A 108 -17.09 2.03 -9.14
C LYS A 108 -17.08 1.10 -10.35
N ARG A 109 -17.82 0.00 -10.28
CA ARG A 109 -18.08 -0.91 -11.40
C ARG A 109 -19.58 -0.81 -11.72
N ASN A 110 -19.92 -0.48 -12.96
CA ASN A 110 -21.31 -0.26 -13.39
C ASN A 110 -22.08 0.77 -12.53
N GLY A 111 -21.39 1.79 -12.02
CA GLY A 111 -21.98 2.84 -11.18
C GLY A 111 -22.07 2.50 -9.69
N GLU A 112 -21.81 1.25 -9.31
CA GLU A 112 -21.86 0.79 -7.91
C GLU A 112 -20.46 0.72 -7.30
N ILE A 113 -20.39 0.98 -5.99
CA ILE A 113 -19.14 0.86 -5.23
C ILE A 113 -18.70 -0.60 -5.23
N VAL A 114 -17.44 -0.86 -5.58
CA VAL A 114 -16.85 -2.20 -5.45
C VAL A 114 -16.50 -2.44 -3.99
N THR A 115 -17.21 -3.35 -3.33
CA THR A 115 -16.86 -3.86 -2.01
C THR A 115 -15.94 -5.08 -2.15
N PRO A 116 -14.91 -5.23 -1.29
CA PRO A 116 -14.12 -6.45 -1.29
C PRO A 116 -15.01 -7.65 -0.92
N PRO A 117 -14.82 -8.82 -1.55
CA PRO A 117 -15.56 -10.02 -1.19
C PRO A 117 -15.15 -10.50 0.21
N VAL A 118 -16.05 -11.21 0.88
CA VAL A 118 -15.73 -12.07 2.01
C VAL A 118 -14.85 -13.20 1.49
N ALA A 119 -13.54 -13.02 1.61
CA ALA A 119 -12.54 -13.98 1.20
C ALA A 119 -11.78 -14.49 2.42
N GLU A 120 -11.34 -15.74 2.34
CA GLU A 120 -10.43 -16.33 3.32
C GLU A 120 -9.15 -16.73 2.59
N PRO A 121 -7.95 -16.33 3.06
CA PRO A 121 -6.70 -16.83 2.52
C PRO A 121 -6.53 -18.27 3.03
N ALA A 122 -6.75 -19.25 2.16
CA ALA A 122 -6.74 -20.66 2.54
C ALA A 122 -5.32 -21.25 2.66
N ILE A 123 -4.40 -20.42 3.16
CA ILE A 123 -2.96 -20.65 3.13
C ILE A 123 -2.40 -20.52 4.55
N PRO A 124 -1.50 -21.43 4.97
CA PRO A 124 -0.84 -21.31 6.26
C PRO A 124 0.09 -20.10 6.35
N ASN A 125 0.26 -19.55 7.55
CA ASN A 125 1.21 -18.45 7.76
C ASN A 125 2.66 -18.96 7.84
N GLY A 126 3.61 -18.16 7.36
CA GLY A 126 5.04 -18.39 7.58
C GLY A 126 5.63 -19.49 6.70
N GLN A 127 6.42 -20.40 7.29
CA GLN A 127 7.23 -21.37 6.54
C GLN A 127 6.41 -22.46 5.83
N GLU A 128 5.13 -22.58 6.15
CA GLU A 128 4.22 -23.57 5.56
C GLU A 128 3.59 -23.08 4.24
N LEU A 129 3.84 -21.84 3.82
CA LEU A 129 3.41 -21.27 2.54
C LEU A 129 3.81 -22.17 1.36
N ASP A 130 5.06 -22.63 1.34
CA ASP A 130 5.61 -23.46 0.27
C ASP A 130 5.07 -24.90 0.24
N ALA A 131 4.32 -25.33 1.27
CA ALA A 131 3.65 -26.63 1.29
C ALA A 131 2.30 -26.64 0.55
N CYS A 132 1.79 -25.47 0.14
CA CYS A 132 0.57 -25.38 -0.66
C CYS A 132 0.77 -26.01 -2.04
N ASN A 133 -0.22 -26.80 -2.46
CA ASN A 133 -0.23 -27.46 -3.75
C ASN A 133 -1.68 -27.62 -4.26
N GLU A 134 -1.85 -28.01 -5.51
CA GLU A 134 -3.17 -28.13 -6.14
C GLU A 134 -4.13 -28.98 -5.31
N GLU A 135 -3.70 -30.13 -4.78
CA GLU A 135 -4.55 -31.05 -4.00
C GLU A 135 -5.09 -30.41 -2.72
N ASN A 136 -4.20 -29.87 -1.86
CA ASN A 136 -4.63 -29.32 -0.58
C ASN A 136 -5.44 -28.02 -0.73
N GLN A 137 -5.19 -27.27 -1.80
CA GLN A 137 -5.94 -26.06 -2.10
C GLN A 137 -7.33 -26.37 -2.69
N LEU A 138 -7.48 -27.43 -3.50
CA LEU A 138 -8.79 -27.91 -3.95
C LEU A 138 -9.67 -28.38 -2.77
N GLU A 139 -9.07 -29.02 -1.77
CA GLU A 139 -9.75 -29.37 -0.53
C GLU A 139 -10.19 -28.11 0.25
N ALA A 140 -9.31 -27.11 0.33
CA ALA A 140 -9.59 -25.84 0.98
C ALA A 140 -10.76 -25.10 0.32
N ILE A 141 -10.77 -25.00 -1.00
CA ILE A 141 -11.87 -24.46 -1.81
C ILE A 141 -13.20 -25.14 -1.46
N THR A 142 -13.20 -26.47 -1.33
CA THR A 142 -14.41 -27.22 -0.98
C THR A 142 -14.92 -26.88 0.42
N ARG A 143 -14.01 -26.75 1.41
CA ARG A 143 -14.38 -26.35 2.78
C ARG A 143 -14.92 -24.92 2.82
N MET A 144 -14.30 -23.99 2.09
CA MET A 144 -14.67 -22.57 2.08
C MET A 144 -16.04 -22.34 1.45
N ALA A 145 -16.32 -23.03 0.33
CA ALA A 145 -17.65 -23.04 -0.27
C ALA A 145 -18.73 -23.50 0.72
N SER A 146 -18.42 -24.45 1.62
CA SER A 146 -19.38 -24.95 2.61
C SER A 146 -19.74 -23.95 3.73
N ILE A 147 -18.89 -22.93 3.96
CA ILE A 147 -19.10 -21.88 4.97
C ILE A 147 -19.57 -20.55 4.35
N GLY A 148 -19.75 -20.48 3.03
CA GLY A 148 -20.33 -19.33 2.34
C GLY A 148 -19.38 -18.18 2.05
N THR A 149 -18.07 -18.45 1.86
CA THR A 149 -17.14 -17.43 1.36
C THR A 149 -17.49 -16.99 -0.07
N GLU A 150 -17.31 -15.71 -0.39
CA GLU A 150 -17.60 -15.14 -1.71
C GLU A 150 -16.43 -15.30 -2.67
N ALA A 151 -15.20 -15.43 -2.17
CA ALA A 151 -14.02 -15.67 -2.99
C ALA A 151 -12.99 -16.55 -2.28
N TYR A 152 -12.33 -17.39 -3.06
CA TYR A 152 -11.13 -18.10 -2.64
C TYR A 152 -9.89 -17.25 -2.96
N TRP A 153 -9.05 -17.01 -1.96
CA TRP A 153 -7.80 -16.26 -2.10
C TRP A 153 -6.61 -17.20 -1.96
N HIS A 154 -5.89 -17.37 -3.07
CA HIS A 154 -4.58 -18.00 -3.11
C HIS A 154 -3.46 -16.95 -2.94
N ASP A 155 -2.82 -16.95 -1.77
CA ASP A 155 -1.75 -16.04 -1.39
C ASP A 155 -0.39 -16.40 -2.05
N ALA A 156 0.73 -15.93 -1.50
CA ALA A 156 2.05 -16.06 -2.10
C ALA A 156 2.55 -17.52 -2.23
N ALA A 157 3.76 -17.69 -2.80
CA ALA A 157 4.45 -18.97 -2.98
C ALA A 157 3.93 -19.91 -4.08
N TRP A 158 2.97 -19.48 -4.91
CA TRP A 158 2.49 -20.27 -6.05
C TRP A 158 3.48 -20.33 -7.22
N PHE A 159 4.42 -19.39 -7.30
CA PHE A 159 5.40 -19.24 -8.37
C PHE A 159 6.73 -19.94 -8.10
N ALA A 160 7.52 -20.23 -9.15
CA ALA A 160 8.80 -20.92 -9.02
C ALA A 160 9.72 -20.35 -7.92
N GLY A 161 10.40 -21.24 -7.17
CA GLY A 161 11.26 -20.88 -6.03
C GLY A 161 10.50 -20.75 -4.70
N ALA A 162 11.22 -20.88 -3.58
CA ALA A 162 10.62 -20.79 -2.25
C ALA A 162 10.27 -19.34 -1.90
N PHE A 163 9.19 -19.10 -1.16
CA PHE A 163 8.88 -17.75 -0.69
C PHE A 163 9.81 -17.34 0.49
N PRO A 164 10.31 -16.09 0.56
CA PRO A 164 10.09 -14.95 -0.34
C PRO A 164 11.13 -14.82 -1.48
N PHE A 165 11.96 -15.85 -1.70
CA PHE A 165 13.09 -15.83 -2.64
C PHE A 165 12.71 -16.03 -4.11
N GLY A 166 11.53 -16.58 -4.40
CA GLY A 166 10.99 -16.73 -5.75
C GLY A 166 10.38 -15.46 -6.34
N VAL A 167 10.26 -14.37 -5.56
CA VAL A 167 9.59 -13.14 -6.00
C VAL A 167 10.34 -12.51 -7.16
N GLY A 168 9.66 -12.36 -8.30
CA GLY A 168 10.26 -12.09 -9.61
C GLY A 168 10.04 -13.23 -10.62
N ASN A 169 9.59 -14.40 -10.17
CA ASN A 169 9.01 -15.45 -11.02
C ASN A 169 7.49 -15.28 -11.06
N TRP A 170 6.88 -15.28 -12.25
CA TRP A 170 5.41 -15.18 -12.43
C TRP A 170 4.82 -16.39 -13.16
N THR A 171 5.44 -17.55 -12.95
CA THR A 171 5.03 -18.84 -13.51
C THR A 171 4.76 -19.82 -12.37
N PRO A 172 3.64 -20.58 -12.37
CA PRO A 172 3.36 -21.56 -11.33
C PRO A 172 4.45 -22.62 -11.18
N LYS A 173 4.67 -23.08 -9.95
CA LYS A 173 5.49 -24.28 -9.65
C LYS A 173 4.82 -25.49 -10.29
N THR A 174 5.41 -26.08 -11.33
CA THR A 174 4.77 -27.18 -12.08
C THR A 174 4.60 -28.42 -11.20
N GLU A 175 5.52 -28.63 -10.26
CA GLU A 175 5.51 -29.73 -9.29
C GLU A 175 4.39 -29.62 -8.25
N ALA A 176 3.99 -28.40 -7.87
CA ALA A 176 2.92 -28.17 -6.90
C ALA A 176 1.57 -27.90 -7.59
N TYR A 177 1.61 -27.32 -8.80
CA TYR A 177 0.45 -26.90 -9.60
C TYR A 177 0.64 -27.36 -11.04
N PRO A 178 0.53 -28.67 -11.31
CA PRO A 178 0.78 -29.25 -12.63
C PRO A 178 -0.16 -28.71 -13.71
N ASN A 179 -1.36 -28.23 -13.32
CA ASN A 179 -2.33 -27.61 -14.22
C ASN A 179 -2.31 -26.07 -14.16
N GLY A 180 -1.25 -25.48 -13.62
CA GLY A 180 -1.20 -24.05 -13.29
C GLY A 180 -2.26 -23.67 -12.25
N MET A 181 -2.73 -22.42 -12.28
CA MET A 181 -3.79 -21.98 -11.36
C MET A 181 -5.21 -22.27 -11.89
N GLN A 182 -5.33 -22.76 -13.13
CA GLN A 182 -6.62 -22.98 -13.77
C GLN A 182 -7.50 -23.97 -13.00
N ALA A 183 -6.92 -25.04 -12.44
CA ALA A 183 -7.64 -26.02 -11.65
C ALA A 183 -8.31 -25.38 -10.41
N LEU A 184 -7.58 -24.49 -9.73
CA LEU A 184 -8.10 -23.78 -8.55
C LEU A 184 -9.17 -22.75 -8.94
N ALA A 185 -8.91 -21.96 -9.98
CA ALA A 185 -9.86 -20.98 -10.49
C ALA A 185 -11.18 -21.64 -10.94
N ALA A 186 -11.10 -22.72 -11.72
CA ALA A 186 -12.26 -23.49 -12.15
C ALA A 186 -13.04 -24.07 -10.96
N ALA A 187 -12.35 -24.68 -9.99
CA ALA A 187 -13.00 -25.26 -8.82
C ALA A 187 -13.72 -24.22 -7.96
N ALA A 188 -13.14 -23.02 -7.81
CA ALA A 188 -13.77 -21.88 -7.13
C ALA A 188 -15.02 -21.41 -7.89
N HIS A 189 -14.92 -21.20 -9.20
CA HIS A 189 -16.03 -20.76 -10.05
C HIS A 189 -17.18 -21.79 -10.09
N GLU A 190 -16.88 -23.08 -10.20
CA GLU A 190 -17.87 -24.17 -10.15
C GLU A 190 -18.68 -24.17 -8.84
N ARG A 191 -18.10 -23.64 -7.76
CA ARG A 191 -18.74 -23.50 -6.44
C ARG A 191 -19.33 -22.11 -6.20
N GLY A 192 -19.37 -21.26 -7.23
CA GLY A 192 -19.95 -19.91 -7.15
C GLY A 192 -19.09 -18.89 -6.41
N MET A 193 -17.81 -19.17 -6.18
CA MET A 193 -16.87 -18.24 -5.56
C MET A 193 -16.01 -17.54 -6.62
N GLY A 194 -15.56 -16.32 -6.33
CA GLY A 194 -14.49 -15.66 -7.09
C GLY A 194 -13.12 -16.31 -6.82
N PHE A 195 -12.18 -16.11 -7.74
CA PHE A 195 -10.78 -16.48 -7.58
C PHE A 195 -9.90 -15.24 -7.42
N VAL A 196 -9.09 -15.20 -6.36
CA VAL A 196 -8.14 -14.11 -6.07
C VAL A 196 -6.74 -14.70 -5.98
N LEU A 197 -5.80 -14.12 -6.72
CA LEU A 197 -4.40 -14.55 -6.75
C LEU A 197 -3.48 -13.40 -6.34
N TRP A 198 -2.53 -13.69 -5.45
CA TRP A 198 -1.57 -12.71 -4.95
C TRP A 198 -0.40 -12.47 -5.91
N PHE A 199 0.07 -11.22 -5.97
CA PHE A 199 1.26 -10.79 -6.70
C PHE A 199 2.04 -9.70 -5.93
N GLU A 200 3.37 -9.68 -6.08
CA GLU A 200 4.26 -8.60 -5.60
C GLU A 200 5.14 -8.07 -6.74
N PRO A 201 4.56 -7.26 -7.66
CA PRO A 201 5.28 -6.81 -8.86
C PRO A 201 6.45 -5.86 -8.60
N GLY A 202 6.49 -5.23 -7.44
CA GLY A 202 7.45 -4.17 -7.14
C GLY A 202 8.85 -4.66 -6.76
N ARG A 203 9.00 -5.94 -6.40
CA ARG A 203 10.25 -6.52 -5.92
C ARG A 203 10.68 -7.66 -6.84
N VAL A 204 11.99 -7.79 -7.02
CA VAL A 204 12.63 -8.88 -7.75
C VAL A 204 13.82 -9.37 -6.95
N VAL A 205 13.90 -10.69 -6.75
CA VAL A 205 15.01 -11.34 -6.04
C VAL A 205 16.06 -11.82 -7.05
N ALA A 206 17.33 -11.68 -6.70
CA ALA A 206 18.46 -12.17 -7.48
C ALA A 206 18.30 -13.64 -7.88
N GLY A 207 18.57 -13.95 -9.15
CA GLY A 207 18.48 -15.30 -9.71
C GLY A 207 17.10 -15.74 -10.19
N THR A 208 16.04 -14.93 -10.01
CA THR A 208 14.71 -15.18 -10.59
C THR A 208 14.67 -14.95 -12.11
N GLU A 209 13.58 -15.35 -12.76
CA GLU A 209 13.32 -15.16 -14.19
C GLU A 209 13.48 -13.69 -14.59
N THR A 210 12.73 -12.79 -13.94
CA THR A 210 12.83 -11.34 -14.20
C THR A 210 14.25 -10.81 -13.95
N ASP A 211 14.94 -11.31 -12.93
CA ASP A 211 16.33 -10.91 -12.62
C ASP A 211 17.33 -11.25 -13.74
N ARG A 212 17.18 -12.45 -14.32
CA ARG A 212 18.07 -12.95 -15.37
C ARG A 212 17.74 -12.38 -16.74
N GLU A 213 16.46 -12.22 -17.04
CA GLU A 213 15.99 -11.81 -18.38
C GLU A 213 16.01 -10.30 -18.55
N HIS A 214 15.75 -9.54 -17.49
CA HIS A 214 15.60 -8.09 -17.53
C HIS A 214 16.38 -7.36 -16.43
N PRO A 215 17.70 -7.58 -16.29
CA PRO A 215 18.51 -6.90 -15.28
C PRO A 215 18.53 -5.37 -15.44
N GLU A 216 18.30 -4.86 -16.65
CA GLU A 216 18.24 -3.43 -16.98
C GLU A 216 17.01 -2.72 -16.42
N TRP A 217 15.99 -3.45 -15.97
CA TRP A 217 14.77 -2.91 -15.35
C TRP A 217 14.83 -2.89 -13.82
N LEU A 218 15.99 -3.17 -13.23
CA LEU A 218 16.13 -3.38 -11.79
C LEU A 218 16.94 -2.27 -11.13
N MET A 219 16.33 -1.63 -10.14
CA MET A 219 16.99 -0.70 -9.24
C MET A 219 17.50 -1.46 -8.03
N ARG A 220 18.80 -1.71 -7.99
CA ARG A 220 19.47 -2.44 -6.90
C ARG A 220 19.98 -1.47 -5.84
N GLU A 221 19.78 -1.84 -4.58
CA GLU A 221 20.50 -1.24 -3.47
C GLU A 221 21.79 -2.05 -3.20
N ASP A 222 22.83 -1.37 -2.70
CA ASP A 222 24.10 -2.01 -2.41
C ASP A 222 23.94 -3.08 -1.29
N GLY A 223 24.43 -4.29 -1.54
CA GLY A 223 24.63 -5.32 -0.51
C GLY A 223 23.43 -6.25 -0.22
N GLY A 224 22.33 -6.17 -0.98
CA GLY A 224 21.16 -7.05 -0.81
C GLY A 224 20.80 -7.89 -2.05
N PRO A 225 20.11 -9.04 -1.87
CA PRO A 225 19.63 -9.85 -3.00
C PRO A 225 18.35 -9.29 -3.65
N ASN A 226 17.74 -8.25 -3.08
CA ASN A 226 16.51 -7.65 -3.57
C ASN A 226 16.79 -6.45 -4.48
N ALA A 227 15.98 -6.32 -5.52
CA ALA A 227 15.91 -5.13 -6.36
C ALA A 227 14.46 -4.64 -6.44
N LEU A 228 14.28 -3.33 -6.65
CA LEU A 228 12.99 -2.77 -7.02
C LEU A 228 12.83 -2.84 -8.55
N PHE A 229 11.66 -3.26 -9.00
CA PHE A 229 11.32 -3.24 -10.41
C PHE A 229 11.02 -1.80 -10.85
N ASP A 230 11.66 -1.33 -11.91
CA ASP A 230 11.51 0.03 -12.42
C ASP A 230 10.18 0.20 -13.18
N ILE A 231 9.10 0.40 -12.43
CA ILE A 231 7.78 0.75 -12.99
C ILE A 231 7.76 2.15 -13.62
N GLY A 232 8.80 2.97 -13.42
CA GLY A 232 8.99 4.25 -14.08
C GLY A 232 9.32 4.07 -15.56
N ASN A 233 10.15 3.08 -15.88
CA ASN A 233 10.46 2.68 -17.24
C ASN A 233 9.18 2.19 -17.98
N PRO A 234 8.77 2.84 -19.09
CA PRO A 234 7.56 2.48 -19.81
C PRO A 234 7.56 1.06 -20.39
N GLU A 235 8.71 0.55 -20.84
CA GLU A 235 8.84 -0.78 -21.41
C GLU A 235 8.71 -1.84 -20.32
N ALA A 236 9.44 -1.66 -19.22
CA ALA A 236 9.36 -2.53 -18.05
C ALA A 236 7.93 -2.60 -17.50
N ARG A 237 7.28 -1.45 -17.34
CA ARG A 237 5.89 -1.36 -16.87
C ARG A 237 4.92 -2.07 -17.82
N ALA A 238 5.08 -1.88 -19.13
CA ALA A 238 4.22 -2.53 -20.12
C ALA A 238 4.40 -4.05 -20.12
N TRP A 239 5.65 -4.52 -20.04
CA TRP A 239 5.96 -5.95 -19.95
C TRP A 239 5.34 -6.58 -18.71
N LEU A 240 5.55 -5.97 -17.53
CA LEU A 240 5.01 -6.47 -16.26
C LEU A 240 3.48 -6.49 -16.29
N ALA A 241 2.85 -5.40 -16.74
CA ALA A 241 1.40 -5.34 -16.87
C ALA A 241 0.87 -6.43 -17.82
N GLY A 242 1.56 -6.70 -18.93
CA GLY A 242 1.22 -7.76 -19.87
C GLY A 242 1.32 -9.15 -19.24
N ARG A 243 2.41 -9.43 -18.50
CA ARG A 243 2.62 -10.70 -17.78
C ARG A 243 1.49 -10.98 -16.78
N LEU A 244 1.17 -10.00 -15.94
CA LEU A 244 0.11 -10.12 -14.94
C LEU A 244 -1.29 -10.19 -15.57
N SER A 245 -1.55 -9.39 -16.60
CA SER A 245 -2.83 -9.43 -17.33
C SER A 245 -3.04 -10.78 -18.01
N LYS A 246 -1.97 -11.42 -18.48
CA LYS A 246 -2.04 -12.78 -19.02
C LYS A 246 -2.42 -13.79 -17.94
N CYS A 247 -1.83 -13.74 -16.75
CA CYS A 247 -2.24 -14.59 -15.62
C CYS A 247 -3.73 -14.43 -15.30
N ILE A 248 -4.24 -13.20 -15.28
CA ILE A 248 -5.67 -12.90 -15.03
C ILE A 248 -6.59 -13.37 -16.17
N SER A 249 -6.08 -13.44 -17.39
CA SER A 249 -6.87 -13.88 -18.55
C SER A 249 -6.86 -15.40 -18.71
N ASP A 250 -5.77 -16.05 -18.31
CA ASP A 250 -5.60 -17.49 -18.40
C ASP A 250 -6.35 -18.23 -17.27
N TRP A 251 -6.55 -17.59 -16.11
CA TRP A 251 -7.13 -18.17 -14.89
C TRP A 251 -8.18 -17.25 -14.26
#